data_AF-A0A373DEL0-F1
#
_entry.id   AF-A0A373DEL0-F1
#
_cell.length_a   1.000
_cell.length_b   1.000
_cell.length_c   1.000
_cell.angle_alpha   90.00
_cell.angle_beta   90.00
_cell.angle_gamma   90.00
#
_symmetry.space_group_name_H-M   'P 1'
#
loop_
_entity.id
_entity.type
_entity.pdbx_description
1 polymer ?
#
loop_
_entity_poly.entity_id
_entity_poly.type
_entity_poly.pdbx_seq_one_letter_code
_entity_poly.pdbx_strand_id
1 'polypeptide(L)'
;MESHKIIQVDEKVPFNLLIPLSIQHMFAMFGASVLVPFLFGINPAIVLFMNGVGTLMFIFITKGKAPAYLGSSFAFLAPAGIVIAKFGYEYALGGFVAVGFVGCILAFIIYKIGYKWIDVVLPPAAMGPVVALIGLELSSSAASNAGLLDETIDPKNLIVFLVTLGFAVFGSVLFRGFLSVIPILIAVIAGYVAAVACGIVDFSAVAAAPIFAIPNFTAPKFNMEAIMIIMPVILVITSEHIGHQVVTSKIVGRDLLKDPGLHRSIFGDNFSTMVSGLIGSVPTTTYGENIGVMAVTKVYSVQVIAGAAVISIICSFIGKLSTLIQTIPGPVIGGISFLLYGMIGTSGLRILVDSKVDYGKNRNQALTAVIFVTGLSGIKVNFGNVQLTGMVLACVVGMILSLIFYIFDKMKFTNDQ
;
A
#
# COMPACT_ATOMS: atom_id res chain seq x y z
N MET A 1 -8.29 -26.92 24.23
CA MET A 1 -7.31 -26.24 23.35
C MET A 1 -7.26 -27.03 22.04
N GLU A 2 -8.18 -26.76 21.12
CA GLU A 2 -8.06 -27.30 19.77
C GLU A 2 -6.83 -26.65 19.13
N SER A 3 -5.91 -27.48 18.61
CA SER A 3 -4.74 -27.00 17.90
C SER A 3 -5.21 -26.15 16.71
N HIS A 4 -4.92 -24.85 16.71
CA HIS A 4 -5.07 -24.04 15.50
C HIS A 4 -4.13 -24.62 14.43
N LYS A 5 -4.69 -25.46 13.56
CA LYS A 5 -3.97 -26.06 12.44
C LYS A 5 -3.53 -24.92 11.53
N ILE A 6 -2.21 -24.76 11.37
CA ILE A 6 -1.64 -23.83 10.39
C ILE A 6 -2.05 -24.32 9.01
N ILE A 7 -2.77 -23.49 8.26
CA ILE A 7 -3.16 -23.80 6.87
C ILE A 7 -2.08 -23.22 5.97
N GLN A 8 -1.32 -24.10 5.31
CA GLN A 8 -0.20 -23.69 4.44
C GLN A 8 -0.65 -23.16 3.07
N VAL A 9 0.29 -22.55 2.35
CA VAL A 9 0.07 -21.84 1.07
C VAL A 9 -0.70 -22.67 0.04
N ASP A 10 -0.29 -23.93 -0.13
CA ASP A 10 -0.83 -24.84 -1.14
C ASP A 10 -2.06 -25.60 -0.65
N GLU A 11 -2.42 -25.46 0.63
CA GLU A 11 -3.55 -26.18 1.21
C GLU A 11 -4.88 -25.59 0.76
N LYS A 12 -5.78 -26.48 0.34
CA LYS A 12 -7.17 -26.12 0.08
C LYS A 12 -7.95 -26.13 1.38
N VAL A 13 -8.79 -25.12 1.54
CA VAL A 13 -9.73 -25.03 2.66
C VAL A 13 -11.09 -25.59 2.24
N PRO A 14 -11.81 -26.27 3.15
CA PRO A 14 -13.16 -26.70 2.84
C PRO A 14 -14.06 -25.48 2.59
N PHE A 15 -15.07 -25.64 1.72
CA PHE A 15 -15.86 -24.53 1.19
C PHE A 15 -16.57 -23.70 2.28
N ASN A 16 -16.98 -24.34 3.37
CA ASN A 16 -17.60 -23.69 4.53
C ASN A 16 -16.65 -22.72 5.28
N LEU A 17 -15.33 -22.97 5.23
CA LEU A 17 -14.31 -22.09 5.80
C LEU A 17 -13.75 -21.12 4.76
N LEU A 18 -13.80 -21.47 3.47
CA LEU A 18 -13.32 -20.62 2.38
C LEU A 18 -14.00 -19.26 2.39
N ILE A 19 -15.34 -19.24 2.41
CA ILE A 19 -16.10 -17.99 2.30
C ILE A 19 -15.82 -17.05 3.48
N PRO A 20 -15.94 -17.47 4.77
CA PRO A 20 -15.65 -16.58 5.89
C PRO A 20 -14.21 -16.05 5.90
N LEU A 21 -13.22 -16.89 5.59
CA LEU A 21 -11.81 -16.48 5.55
C LEU A 21 -11.54 -15.52 4.37
N SER A 22 -12.17 -15.75 3.22
CA SER A 22 -12.06 -14.85 2.07
C SER A 22 -12.69 -13.49 2.35
N ILE A 23 -13.87 -13.47 2.98
CA ILE A 23 -14.53 -12.23 3.43
C ILE A 23 -13.63 -11.49 4.43
N GLN A 24 -13.01 -12.21 5.36
CA GLN A 24 -12.08 -11.64 6.34
C GLN A 24 -10.90 -10.94 5.66
N HIS A 25 -10.26 -11.60 4.70
CA HIS A 25 -9.16 -10.99 3.93
C HIS A 25 -9.61 -9.78 3.11
N MET A 26 -10.78 -9.86 2.48
CA MET A 26 -11.32 -8.73 1.72
C MET A 26 -11.60 -7.52 2.62
N PHE A 27 -12.14 -7.75 3.82
CA PHE A 27 -12.47 -6.67 4.74
C PHE A 27 -11.27 -6.06 5.44
N ALA A 28 -10.19 -6.83 5.65
CA ALA A 28 -8.98 -6.31 6.28
C ALA A 28 -8.32 -5.18 5.46
N MET A 29 -8.29 -5.30 4.14
CA MET A 29 -7.70 -4.29 3.24
C MET A 29 -8.68 -3.20 2.81
N PHE A 30 -9.98 -3.37 3.08
CA PHE A 30 -11.04 -2.55 2.47
C PHE A 30 -10.83 -1.07 2.79
N GLY A 31 -10.55 -0.74 4.06
CA GLY A 31 -10.32 0.64 4.50
C GLY A 31 -9.18 1.34 3.76
N ALA A 32 -8.04 0.67 3.59
CA ALA A 32 -6.90 1.20 2.83
C ALA A 32 -7.18 1.27 1.32
N SER A 33 -7.87 0.27 0.77
CA SER A 33 -8.18 0.20 -0.66
C SER A 33 -9.11 1.33 -1.13
N VAL A 34 -10.07 1.74 -0.29
CA VAL A 34 -11.02 2.82 -0.61
C VAL A 34 -10.46 4.23 -0.36
N LEU A 35 -9.34 4.34 0.33
CA LEU A 35 -8.71 5.62 0.65
C LEU A 35 -8.16 6.32 -0.59
N VAL A 36 -7.37 5.63 -1.40
CA VAL A 36 -6.76 6.20 -2.61
C VAL A 36 -7.80 6.71 -3.62
N PRO A 37 -8.87 5.96 -3.97
CA PRO A 37 -9.89 6.49 -4.88
C PRO A 37 -10.63 7.70 -4.30
N PHE A 38 -10.85 7.75 -2.97
CA PHE A 38 -11.41 8.93 -2.31
C PHE A 38 -10.50 10.16 -2.50
N LEU A 39 -9.20 10.02 -2.26
CA LEU A 39 -8.24 11.12 -2.40
C LEU A 39 -8.05 11.59 -3.85
N PHE A 40 -8.22 10.70 -4.82
CA PHE A 40 -8.17 11.05 -6.24
C PHE A 40 -9.52 11.50 -6.82
N GLY A 41 -10.61 11.40 -6.05
CA GLY A 41 -11.95 11.76 -6.51
C GLY A 41 -12.51 10.84 -7.59
N ILE A 42 -12.16 9.55 -7.55
CA ILE A 42 -12.61 8.55 -8.53
C ILE A 42 -13.56 7.53 -7.87
N ASN A 43 -14.30 6.79 -8.69
CA ASN A 43 -15.21 5.77 -8.19
C ASN A 43 -14.42 4.58 -7.59
N PRO A 44 -14.62 4.19 -6.32
CA PRO A 44 -13.93 3.07 -5.70
C PRO A 44 -14.22 1.72 -6.37
N ALA A 45 -15.29 1.58 -7.16
CA ALA A 45 -15.62 0.37 -7.89
C ALA A 45 -14.47 -0.10 -8.80
N ILE A 46 -13.83 0.81 -9.56
CA ILE A 46 -12.74 0.43 -10.47
C ILE A 46 -11.50 -0.05 -9.71
N VAL A 47 -11.30 0.45 -8.49
CA VAL A 47 -10.23 0.02 -7.59
C VAL A 47 -10.55 -1.35 -7.00
N LEU A 48 -11.77 -1.59 -6.50
CA LEU A 48 -12.18 -2.91 -6.02
C LEU A 48 -12.12 -3.99 -7.11
N PHE A 49 -12.51 -3.64 -8.33
CA PHE A 49 -12.41 -4.52 -9.50
C PHE A 49 -10.96 -4.90 -9.74
N MET A 50 -10.08 -3.91 -9.86
CA MET A 50 -8.69 -4.13 -10.21
C MET A 50 -7.86 -4.74 -9.08
N ASN A 51 -8.17 -4.45 -7.81
CA ASN A 51 -7.56 -5.14 -6.67
C ASN A 51 -7.83 -6.65 -6.73
N GLY A 52 -9.05 -7.04 -7.10
CA GLY A 52 -9.39 -8.45 -7.30
C GLY A 52 -8.71 -9.05 -8.54
N VAL A 53 -8.85 -8.41 -9.70
CA VAL A 53 -8.24 -8.90 -10.96
C VAL A 53 -6.72 -8.97 -10.84
N GLY A 54 -6.08 -7.93 -10.34
CA GLY A 54 -4.65 -7.84 -10.06
C GLY A 54 -4.18 -8.92 -9.09
N THR A 55 -4.93 -9.19 -8.02
CA THR A 55 -4.61 -10.29 -7.10
C THR A 55 -4.67 -11.66 -7.79
N LEU A 56 -5.69 -11.91 -8.62
CA LEU A 56 -5.77 -13.16 -9.39
C LEU A 56 -4.62 -13.29 -10.41
N MET A 57 -4.26 -12.18 -11.08
CA MET A 57 -3.10 -12.12 -11.97
C MET A 57 -1.80 -12.42 -11.22
N PHE A 58 -1.61 -11.81 -10.04
CA PHE A 58 -0.45 -12.04 -9.18
C PHE A 58 -0.34 -13.51 -8.78
N ILE A 59 -1.44 -14.10 -8.32
CA ILE A 59 -1.52 -15.52 -7.95
C ILE A 59 -1.14 -16.40 -9.15
N PHE A 60 -1.67 -16.11 -10.33
CA PHE A 60 -1.35 -16.86 -11.54
C PHE A 60 0.15 -16.76 -11.90
N ILE A 61 0.71 -15.54 -11.91
CA ILE A 61 2.11 -15.27 -12.25
C ILE A 61 3.07 -15.94 -11.25
N THR A 62 2.72 -15.92 -9.96
CA THR A 62 3.48 -16.55 -8.88
C THR A 62 3.20 -18.05 -8.72
N LYS A 63 2.44 -18.65 -9.63
CA LYS A 63 2.06 -20.08 -9.62
C LYS A 63 1.34 -20.52 -8.34
N GLY A 64 0.64 -19.60 -7.68
CA GLY A 64 -0.06 -19.87 -6.43
C GLY A 64 0.86 -20.20 -5.24
N LYS A 65 2.13 -19.79 -5.29
CA LYS A 65 3.12 -20.06 -4.23
C LYS A 65 3.39 -18.88 -3.30
N ALA A 66 2.97 -17.66 -3.68
CA ALA A 66 3.13 -16.46 -2.86
C ALA A 66 1.75 -15.95 -2.43
N PRO A 67 1.38 -16.07 -1.14
CA PRO A 67 0.12 -15.54 -0.65
C PRO A 67 0.24 -14.02 -0.50
N ALA A 68 -0.34 -13.28 -1.44
CA ALA A 68 -0.41 -11.84 -1.35
C ALA A 68 -1.70 -11.32 -1.98
N TYR A 69 -2.26 -10.29 -1.37
CA TYR A 69 -3.36 -9.53 -1.92
C TYR A 69 -2.81 -8.20 -2.43
N LEU A 70 -3.24 -7.79 -3.63
CA LEU A 70 -2.87 -6.52 -4.23
C LEU A 70 -3.94 -5.46 -3.95
N GLY A 71 -3.52 -4.33 -3.38
CA GLY A 71 -4.38 -3.18 -3.17
C GLY A 71 -3.70 -1.88 -3.60
N SER A 72 -4.38 -0.75 -3.41
CA SER A 72 -3.92 0.59 -3.80
C SER A 72 -2.61 0.99 -3.13
N SER A 73 -1.58 1.36 -3.91
CA SER A 73 -0.29 1.82 -3.36
C SER A 73 -0.33 3.29 -2.95
N PHE A 74 0.08 3.57 -1.70
CA PHE A 74 0.10 4.92 -1.15
C PHE A 74 1.30 5.73 -1.61
N ALA A 75 2.35 5.08 -2.09
CA ALA A 75 3.55 5.73 -2.65
C ALA A 75 3.24 6.64 -3.84
N PHE A 76 2.09 6.46 -4.50
CA PHE A 76 1.65 7.27 -5.62
C PHE A 76 0.83 8.49 -5.22
N LEU A 77 0.34 8.60 -3.97
CA LEU A 77 -0.59 9.66 -3.57
C LEU A 77 -0.03 11.07 -3.82
N ALA A 78 1.18 11.34 -3.33
CA ALA A 78 1.83 12.63 -3.50
C ALA A 78 2.15 12.97 -4.98
N PRO A 79 2.90 12.16 -5.74
CA PRO A 79 3.25 12.49 -7.13
C PRO A 79 2.04 12.45 -8.07
N ALA A 80 1.11 11.50 -7.89
CA ALA A 80 -0.11 11.48 -8.69
C ALA A 80 -1.00 12.68 -8.36
N GLY A 81 -1.10 13.10 -7.09
CA GLY A 81 -1.84 14.29 -6.69
C GLY A 81 -1.33 15.55 -7.41
N ILE A 82 -0.01 15.70 -7.55
CA ILE A 82 0.60 16.80 -8.32
C ILE A 82 0.18 16.74 -9.80
N VAL A 83 0.23 15.55 -10.41
CA VAL A 83 -0.16 15.36 -11.82
C VAL A 83 -1.65 15.59 -12.03
N ILE A 84 -2.51 15.08 -11.13
CA ILE A 84 -3.96 15.26 -11.17
C ILE A 84 -4.30 16.75 -11.12
N ALA A 85 -3.68 17.50 -10.21
CA ALA A 85 -3.94 18.94 -10.06
C ALA A 85 -3.50 19.76 -11.28
N LYS A 86 -2.44 19.34 -11.98
CA LYS A 86 -1.89 20.09 -13.14
C LYS A 86 -2.47 19.67 -14.50
N PHE A 87 -2.66 18.38 -14.70
CA PHE A 87 -2.97 17.79 -16.01
C PHE A 87 -4.30 17.03 -16.01
N GLY A 88 -4.75 16.56 -14.85
CA GLY A 88 -5.95 15.73 -14.70
C GLY A 88 -5.63 14.23 -14.52
N TYR A 89 -6.62 13.47 -14.03
CA TYR A 89 -6.46 12.07 -13.67
C TYR A 89 -6.03 11.17 -14.83
N GLU A 90 -6.52 11.41 -16.04
CA GLU A 90 -6.16 10.63 -17.23
C GLU A 90 -4.65 10.64 -17.52
N TYR A 91 -3.95 11.72 -17.16
CA TYR A 91 -2.49 11.81 -17.33
C TYR A 91 -1.72 11.11 -16.21
N ALA A 92 -2.30 11.05 -15.00
CA ALA A 92 -1.76 10.22 -13.93
C ALA A 92 -1.83 8.73 -14.31
N LEU A 93 -2.93 8.29 -14.95
CA LEU A 93 -3.06 6.95 -15.52
C LEU A 93 -1.92 6.61 -16.49
N GLY A 94 -1.57 7.53 -17.39
CA GLY A 94 -0.42 7.34 -18.30
C GLY A 94 0.90 7.15 -17.55
N GLY A 95 1.11 7.88 -16.45
CA GLY A 95 2.23 7.68 -15.53
C GLY A 95 2.21 6.31 -14.85
N PHE A 96 1.05 5.83 -14.41
CA PHE A 96 0.89 4.51 -13.80
C PHE A 96 1.24 3.38 -14.77
N VAL A 97 0.78 3.48 -16.03
CA VAL A 97 1.14 2.54 -17.10
C VAL A 97 2.65 2.51 -17.31
N ALA A 98 3.28 3.69 -17.41
CA ALA A 98 4.71 3.79 -17.63
C ALA A 98 5.53 3.20 -16.47
N VAL A 99 5.15 3.47 -15.22
CA VAL A 99 5.79 2.88 -14.04
C VAL A 99 5.63 1.36 -14.01
N GLY A 100 4.42 0.84 -14.24
CA GLY A 100 4.18 -0.60 -14.29
C GLY A 100 4.99 -1.30 -15.39
N PHE A 101 5.11 -0.67 -16.57
CA PHE A 101 5.94 -1.18 -17.65
C PHE A 101 7.43 -1.22 -17.28
N VAL A 102 7.97 -0.13 -16.71
CA VAL A 102 9.37 -0.08 -16.24
C VAL A 102 9.61 -1.10 -15.12
N GLY A 103 8.65 -1.29 -14.21
CA GLY A 103 8.72 -2.31 -13.18
C GLY A 103 8.72 -3.75 -13.73
N CYS A 104 8.00 -4.00 -14.83
CA CYS A 104 8.09 -5.28 -15.55
C CYS A 104 9.48 -5.51 -16.16
N ILE A 105 10.11 -4.46 -16.71
CA ILE A 105 11.49 -4.53 -17.19
C ILE A 105 12.46 -4.81 -16.02
N LEU A 106 12.28 -4.13 -14.89
CA LEU A 106 13.07 -4.39 -13.68
C LEU A 106 12.94 -5.85 -13.22
N ALA A 107 11.72 -6.39 -13.22
CA ALA A 107 11.49 -7.79 -12.90
C ALA A 107 12.23 -8.75 -13.85
N PHE A 108 12.27 -8.42 -15.15
CA PHE A 108 13.04 -9.18 -16.14
C PHE A 108 14.56 -9.10 -15.89
N ILE A 109 15.08 -7.94 -15.49
CA ILE A 109 16.48 -7.79 -15.08
C ILE A 109 16.80 -8.67 -13.87
N ILE A 110 15.91 -8.67 -12.86
CA ILE A 110 16.05 -9.52 -11.66
C ILE A 110 16.01 -11.00 -12.03
N TYR A 111 15.18 -11.40 -13.00
CA TYR A 111 15.16 -12.77 -13.50
C TYR A 111 16.51 -13.19 -14.12
N LYS A 112 17.18 -12.28 -14.84
CA LYS A 112 18.45 -12.57 -15.53
C LYS A 112 19.68 -12.51 -14.62
N ILE A 113 19.77 -11.50 -13.74
CA ILE A 113 20.99 -11.18 -12.97
C ILE A 113 20.85 -11.62 -11.50
N GLY A 114 19.63 -11.93 -11.04
CA GLY A 114 19.32 -12.18 -9.63
C GLY A 114 18.98 -10.91 -8.87
N TYR A 115 18.68 -11.05 -7.57
CA TYR A 115 18.23 -9.93 -6.70
C TYR A 115 19.28 -9.43 -5.70
N LYS A 116 20.43 -10.10 -5.57
CA LYS A 116 21.45 -9.78 -4.56
C LYS A 116 22.06 -8.38 -4.69
N TRP A 117 22.06 -7.81 -5.88
CA TRP A 117 22.52 -6.43 -6.08
C TRP A 117 21.59 -5.41 -5.40
N ILE A 118 20.34 -5.77 -5.15
CA ILE A 118 19.39 -4.89 -4.45
C ILE A 118 19.82 -4.70 -3.00
N ASP A 119 20.39 -5.72 -2.35
CA ASP A 119 20.94 -5.59 -0.99
C ASP A 119 22.09 -4.57 -0.90
N VAL A 120 22.75 -4.29 -2.02
CA VAL A 120 23.81 -3.28 -2.13
C VAL A 120 23.23 -1.88 -2.37
N VAL A 121 22.20 -1.78 -3.22
CA VAL A 121 21.60 -0.50 -3.61
C VAL A 121 20.63 0.02 -2.55
N LEU A 122 19.93 -0.89 -1.89
CA LEU A 122 18.91 -0.63 -0.88
C LEU A 122 19.10 -1.60 0.30
N PRO A 123 20.24 -1.50 1.03
CA PRO A 123 20.43 -2.27 2.25
C PRO A 123 19.31 -1.98 3.26
N PRO A 124 19.05 -2.84 4.26
CA PRO A 124 17.96 -2.63 5.21
C PRO A 124 17.96 -1.26 5.90
N ALA A 125 19.15 -0.71 6.19
CA ALA A 125 19.35 0.62 6.75
C ALA A 125 18.89 1.78 5.83
N ALA A 126 18.74 1.54 4.53
CA ALA A 126 18.10 2.45 3.56
C ALA A 126 16.64 2.10 3.30
N MET A 127 16.33 0.82 3.12
CA MET A 127 14.99 0.35 2.79
C MET A 127 13.96 0.69 3.89
N GLY A 128 14.30 0.46 5.16
CA GLY A 128 13.39 0.72 6.28
C GLY A 128 12.94 2.19 6.37
N PRO A 129 13.87 3.18 6.34
CA PRO A 129 13.52 4.60 6.35
C PRO A 129 12.75 5.04 5.11
N VAL A 130 13.08 4.54 3.91
CA VAL A 130 12.31 4.83 2.69
C VAL A 130 10.85 4.37 2.83
N VAL A 131 10.63 3.16 3.34
CA VAL A 131 9.27 2.64 3.58
C VAL A 131 8.57 3.43 4.69
N ALA A 132 9.28 3.81 5.75
CA ALA A 132 8.71 4.60 6.83
C ALA A 132 8.25 5.99 6.36
N LEU A 133 9.01 6.62 5.46
CA LEU A 133 8.68 7.93 4.89
C LEU A 133 7.37 7.94 4.11
N ILE A 134 6.97 6.81 3.50
CA ILE A 134 5.68 6.70 2.80
C ILE A 134 4.52 7.09 3.74
N GLY A 135 4.51 6.54 4.95
CA GLY A 135 3.50 6.84 5.95
C GLY A 135 3.67 8.23 6.56
N LEU A 136 4.90 8.60 6.90
CA LEU A 136 5.18 9.87 7.59
C LEU A 136 4.87 11.10 6.71
N GLU A 137 5.14 11.03 5.41
CA GLU A 137 4.87 12.12 4.46
C GLU A 137 3.36 12.38 4.29
N LEU A 138 2.54 11.33 4.41
CA LEU A 138 1.08 11.43 4.28
C LEU A 138 0.36 11.82 5.57
N SER A 139 1.08 11.91 6.70
CA SER A 139 0.50 12.21 8.02
C SER A 139 -0.28 13.53 8.07
N SER A 140 0.20 14.57 7.40
CA SER A 140 -0.48 15.86 7.30
C SER A 140 -1.81 15.76 6.54
N SER A 141 -1.87 14.92 5.50
CA SER A 141 -3.10 14.67 4.76
C SER A 141 -4.15 13.99 5.63
N ALA A 142 -3.77 13.07 6.51
CA ALA A 142 -4.72 12.47 7.46
C ALA A 142 -5.34 13.51 8.39
N ALA A 143 -4.53 14.42 8.95
CA ALA A 143 -5.00 15.51 9.80
C ALA A 143 -5.86 16.54 9.03
N SER A 144 -5.49 16.85 7.79
CA SER A 144 -6.27 17.74 6.91
C SER A 144 -7.63 17.14 6.56
N ASN A 145 -7.69 15.88 6.13
CA ASN A 145 -8.96 15.20 5.85
C ASN A 145 -9.86 15.09 7.08
N ALA A 146 -9.26 15.04 8.27
CA ALA A 146 -9.98 15.05 9.53
C ALA A 146 -10.59 16.42 9.90
N GLY A 147 -10.26 17.49 9.17
CA GLY A 147 -10.66 18.86 9.52
C GLY A 147 -9.93 19.41 10.75
N LEU A 148 -8.76 18.85 11.10
CA LEU A 148 -7.98 19.26 12.29
C LEU A 148 -6.96 20.36 12.01
N LEU A 149 -6.73 20.65 10.72
CA LEU A 149 -5.81 21.71 10.27
C LEU A 149 -6.57 22.97 9.79
N ASP A 150 -7.91 22.96 9.89
CA ASP A 150 -8.74 24.11 9.53
C ASP A 150 -8.58 25.22 10.58
N GLU A 151 -8.82 26.48 10.19
CA GLU A 151 -8.72 27.64 11.11
C GLU A 151 -9.63 27.48 12.33
N THR A 152 -10.80 26.88 12.13
CA THR A 152 -11.78 26.54 13.18
C THR A 152 -12.15 25.06 13.07
N ILE A 153 -11.85 24.28 14.11
CA ILE A 153 -12.18 22.86 14.15
C ILE A 153 -13.68 22.70 14.45
N ASP A 154 -14.44 22.14 13.50
CA ASP A 154 -15.84 21.77 13.73
C ASP A 154 -15.89 20.63 14.79
N PRO A 155 -16.60 20.82 15.92
CA PRO A 155 -16.77 19.78 16.93
C PRO A 155 -17.31 18.46 16.37
N LYS A 156 -18.16 18.50 15.33
CA LYS A 156 -18.70 17.30 14.68
C LYS A 156 -17.59 16.49 14.01
N ASN A 157 -16.70 17.16 13.28
CA ASN A 157 -15.56 16.53 12.61
C ASN A 157 -14.61 15.92 13.64
N LEU A 158 -14.34 16.64 14.74
CA LEU A 158 -13.50 16.14 15.82
C LEU A 158 -14.09 14.88 16.49
N ILE A 159 -15.39 14.87 16.79
CA ILE A 159 -16.07 13.70 17.37
C ILE A 159 -15.95 12.50 16.43
N VAL A 160 -16.27 12.66 15.15
CA VAL A 160 -16.20 11.57 14.16
C VAL A 160 -14.77 11.06 14.02
N PHE A 161 -13.78 11.95 13.94
CA PHE A 161 -12.37 11.60 13.91
C PHE A 161 -11.96 10.79 15.13
N LEU A 162 -12.27 11.26 16.34
CA LEU A 162 -11.91 10.59 17.60
C LEU A 162 -12.60 9.24 17.77
N VAL A 163 -13.87 9.12 17.38
CA VAL A 163 -14.58 7.83 17.39
C VAL A 163 -13.90 6.88 16.41
N THR A 164 -13.64 7.32 15.20
CA THR A 164 -13.01 6.48 14.17
C THR A 164 -11.62 6.02 14.62
N LEU A 165 -10.75 6.95 15.03
CA LEU A 165 -9.40 6.65 15.50
C LEU A 165 -9.43 5.78 16.76
N GLY A 166 -10.33 6.07 17.70
CA GLY A 166 -10.51 5.29 18.92
C GLY A 166 -10.85 3.84 18.62
N PHE A 167 -11.85 3.58 17.77
CA PHE A 167 -12.17 2.22 17.35
C PHE A 167 -11.03 1.56 16.56
N ALA A 168 -10.28 2.32 15.76
CA ALA A 168 -9.14 1.78 15.03
C ALA A 168 -8.03 1.32 15.98
N VAL A 169 -7.64 2.16 16.94
CA VAL A 169 -6.58 1.90 17.91
C VAL A 169 -7.01 0.84 18.91
N PHE A 170 -8.10 1.09 19.64
CA PHE A 170 -8.56 0.16 20.67
C PHE A 170 -9.06 -1.14 20.07
N GLY A 171 -9.69 -1.12 18.90
CA GLY A 171 -10.08 -2.34 18.19
C GLY A 171 -8.88 -3.20 17.82
N SER A 172 -7.77 -2.60 17.37
CA SER A 172 -6.55 -3.33 17.03
C SER A 172 -5.86 -3.97 18.24
N VAL A 173 -6.14 -3.50 19.46
CA VAL A 173 -5.52 -4.00 20.70
C VAL A 173 -6.46 -4.89 21.53
N LEU A 174 -7.75 -4.56 21.59
CA LEU A 174 -8.73 -5.16 22.51
C LEU A 174 -9.59 -6.25 21.86
N PHE A 175 -9.87 -6.15 20.56
CA PHE A 175 -10.71 -7.14 19.89
C PHE A 175 -10.05 -8.51 19.87
N ARG A 176 -10.87 -9.56 19.81
CA ARG A 176 -10.43 -10.96 19.83
C ARG A 176 -11.11 -11.73 18.71
N GLY A 177 -10.47 -12.83 18.28
CA GLY A 177 -11.01 -13.71 17.24
C GLY A 177 -11.17 -13.00 15.90
N PHE A 178 -12.34 -13.11 15.28
CA PHE A 178 -12.61 -12.48 13.97
C PHE A 178 -12.47 -10.94 14.00
N LEU A 179 -12.90 -10.30 15.10
CA LEU A 179 -12.89 -8.84 15.21
C LEU A 179 -11.47 -8.25 15.26
N SER A 180 -10.48 -9.00 15.75
CA SER A 180 -9.07 -8.53 15.74
C SER A 180 -8.45 -8.54 14.35
N VAL A 181 -9.11 -9.15 13.37
CA VAL A 181 -8.63 -9.24 11.99
C VAL A 181 -9.13 -8.08 11.14
N ILE A 182 -10.31 -7.52 11.47
CA ILE A 182 -10.93 -6.42 10.73
C ILE A 182 -11.14 -5.14 11.57
N PRO A 183 -10.21 -4.75 12.48
CA PRO A 183 -10.43 -3.60 13.36
C PRO A 183 -10.58 -2.29 12.58
N ILE A 184 -9.89 -2.18 11.43
CA ILE A 184 -9.96 -1.01 10.55
C ILE A 184 -11.35 -0.88 9.92
N LEU A 185 -11.95 -1.98 9.46
CA LEU A 185 -13.31 -1.94 8.94
C LEU A 185 -14.32 -1.55 10.02
N ILE A 186 -14.17 -2.10 11.23
CA ILE A 186 -15.04 -1.76 12.36
C ILE A 186 -14.90 -0.27 12.70
N ALA A 187 -13.69 0.29 12.64
CA ALA A 187 -13.45 1.71 12.80
C ALA A 187 -14.17 2.55 11.72
N VAL A 188 -14.10 2.14 10.45
CA VAL A 188 -14.84 2.80 9.36
C VAL A 188 -16.33 2.81 9.65
N ILE A 189 -16.89 1.66 10.05
CA ILE A 189 -18.33 1.53 10.34
C ILE A 189 -18.72 2.40 11.54
N ALA A 190 -17.96 2.34 12.64
CA ALA A 190 -18.23 3.14 13.84
C ALA A 190 -18.12 4.65 13.56
N GLY A 191 -17.09 5.06 12.81
CA GLY A 191 -16.91 6.42 12.34
C GLY A 191 -18.06 6.89 11.45
N TYR A 192 -18.49 6.06 10.50
CA TYR A 192 -19.61 6.36 9.62
C TYR A 192 -20.92 6.49 10.40
N VAL A 193 -21.19 5.61 11.36
CA VAL A 193 -22.35 5.71 12.27
C VAL A 193 -22.30 7.01 13.08
N ALA A 194 -21.14 7.39 13.61
CA ALA A 194 -20.97 8.68 14.29
C ALA A 194 -21.25 9.86 13.34
N ALA A 195 -20.79 9.80 12.10
CA ALA A 195 -21.03 10.85 11.12
C ALA A 195 -22.51 10.98 10.73
N VAL A 196 -23.23 9.86 10.65
CA VAL A 196 -24.69 9.85 10.49
C VAL A 196 -25.37 10.48 11.70
N ALA A 197 -24.97 10.13 12.92
CA ALA A 197 -25.51 10.72 14.15
C ALA A 197 -25.24 12.24 14.25
N CYS A 198 -24.12 12.72 13.72
CA CYS A 198 -23.78 14.14 13.64
C CYS A 198 -24.47 14.88 12.48
N GLY A 199 -25.19 14.16 11.60
CA GLY A 199 -25.91 14.72 10.45
C GLY A 199 -25.00 15.19 9.32
N ILE A 200 -23.82 14.56 9.13
CA ILE A 200 -22.83 14.92 8.10
C ILE A 200 -23.10 14.20 6.77
N VAL A 201 -23.76 13.04 6.83
CA VAL A 201 -23.92 12.14 5.68
C VAL A 201 -25.23 12.41 4.92
N ASP A 202 -25.15 12.55 3.60
CA ASP A 202 -26.29 12.56 2.70
C ASP A 202 -26.44 11.22 1.95
N PHE A 203 -27.61 10.59 2.09
CA PHE A 203 -27.93 9.30 1.47
C PHE A 203 -28.66 9.40 0.13
N SER A 204 -28.96 10.62 -0.34
CA SER A 204 -29.74 10.84 -1.57
C SER A 204 -29.11 10.16 -2.78
N ALA A 205 -27.79 10.27 -2.94
CA ALA A 205 -27.05 9.60 -4.00
C ALA A 205 -27.11 8.06 -3.89
N VAL A 206 -27.06 7.51 -2.67
CA VAL A 206 -27.12 6.06 -2.43
C VAL A 206 -28.50 5.50 -2.75
N ALA A 207 -29.56 6.25 -2.44
CA ALA A 207 -30.93 5.86 -2.77
C ALA A 207 -31.18 5.83 -4.29
N ALA A 208 -30.61 6.78 -5.03
CA ALA A 208 -30.70 6.86 -6.49
C ALA A 208 -29.79 5.86 -7.23
N ALA A 209 -28.77 5.32 -6.57
CA ALA A 209 -27.79 4.44 -7.19
C ALA A 209 -28.41 3.07 -7.59
N PRO A 210 -28.08 2.55 -8.78
CA PRO A 210 -28.54 1.23 -9.20
C PRO A 210 -27.90 0.14 -8.34
N ILE A 211 -28.58 -1.00 -8.20
CA ILE A 211 -28.06 -2.15 -7.48
C ILE A 211 -26.86 -2.74 -8.23
N PHE A 212 -26.97 -2.89 -9.55
CA PHE A 212 -25.90 -3.33 -10.43
C PHE A 212 -25.36 -2.14 -11.23
N ALA A 213 -24.04 -1.94 -11.21
CA ALA A 213 -23.33 -0.91 -11.97
C ALA A 213 -22.02 -1.49 -12.50
N ILE A 214 -21.64 -1.13 -13.72
CA ILE A 214 -20.32 -1.50 -14.24
C ILE A 214 -19.30 -0.48 -13.70
N PRO A 215 -18.11 -0.92 -13.24
CA PRO A 215 -17.04 -0.01 -12.86
C PRO A 215 -16.73 1.02 -13.95
N ASN A 216 -16.39 2.25 -13.56
CA ASN A 216 -16.08 3.32 -14.50
C ASN A 216 -14.67 3.11 -15.08
N PHE A 217 -14.61 2.69 -16.34
CA PHE A 217 -13.36 2.53 -17.07
C PHE A 217 -12.93 3.84 -17.72
N THR A 218 -11.66 4.21 -17.52
CA THR A 218 -11.08 5.46 -18.05
C THR A 218 -9.78 5.15 -18.76
N ALA A 219 -9.62 5.62 -20.00
CA ALA A 219 -8.42 5.41 -20.78
C ALA A 219 -7.30 6.39 -20.36
N PRO A 220 -6.02 5.97 -20.37
CA PRO A 220 -4.90 6.84 -20.06
C PRO A 220 -4.61 7.84 -21.19
N LYS A 221 -4.15 9.02 -20.80
CA LYS A 221 -3.45 9.97 -21.68
C LYS A 221 -1.98 9.99 -21.31
N PHE A 222 -1.12 10.00 -22.32
CA PHE A 222 0.33 9.98 -22.11
C PHE A 222 0.90 11.38 -22.29
N ASN A 223 1.55 11.87 -21.24
CA ASN A 223 2.33 13.10 -21.26
C ASN A 223 3.69 12.83 -20.61
N MET A 224 4.77 13.23 -21.28
CA MET A 224 6.12 12.91 -20.82
C MET A 224 6.46 13.57 -19.47
N GLU A 225 6.01 14.80 -19.23
CA GLU A 225 6.23 15.50 -17.96
C GLU A 225 5.49 14.80 -16.82
N ALA A 226 4.22 14.44 -17.01
CA ALA A 226 3.44 13.67 -16.04
C ALA A 226 4.10 12.31 -15.72
N ILE A 227 4.58 11.60 -16.75
CA ILE A 227 5.30 10.34 -16.60
C ILE A 227 6.57 10.56 -15.78
N MET A 228 7.37 11.57 -16.09
CA MET A 228 8.61 11.84 -15.36
C MET A 228 8.40 12.25 -13.90
N ILE A 229 7.28 12.87 -13.56
CA ILE A 229 6.92 13.19 -12.17
C ILE A 229 6.62 11.91 -11.37
N ILE A 230 5.89 10.96 -11.98
CA ILE A 230 5.45 9.73 -11.31
C ILE A 230 6.54 8.63 -11.37
N MET A 231 7.36 8.60 -12.41
CA MET A 231 8.36 7.56 -12.67
C MET A 231 9.22 7.19 -11.46
N PRO A 232 9.77 8.14 -10.69
CA PRO A 232 10.66 7.83 -9.58
C PRO A 232 10.03 6.99 -8.46
N VAL A 233 8.69 6.91 -8.40
CA VAL A 233 7.97 6.07 -7.43
C VAL A 233 8.36 4.60 -7.55
N ILE A 234 8.78 4.14 -8.74
CA ILE A 234 9.23 2.76 -8.96
C ILE A 234 10.30 2.30 -7.95
N LEU A 235 11.18 3.21 -7.52
CA LEU A 235 12.25 2.92 -6.58
C LEU A 235 11.69 2.61 -5.19
N VAL A 236 10.65 3.34 -4.79
CA VAL A 236 10.02 3.16 -3.49
C VAL A 236 9.15 1.91 -3.48
N ILE A 237 8.29 1.71 -4.48
CA ILE A 237 7.42 0.52 -4.52
C ILE A 237 8.21 -0.78 -4.66
N THR A 238 9.37 -0.73 -5.33
CA THR A 238 10.29 -1.89 -5.37
C THR A 238 10.78 -2.23 -3.96
N SER A 239 11.20 -1.21 -3.21
CA SER A 239 11.66 -1.36 -1.81
C SER A 239 10.55 -1.90 -0.90
N GLU A 240 9.36 -1.32 -1.01
CA GLU A 240 8.15 -1.73 -0.27
C GLU A 240 7.80 -3.18 -0.57
N HIS A 241 7.70 -3.55 -1.84
CA HIS A 241 7.33 -4.89 -2.27
C HIS A 241 8.36 -5.93 -1.80
N ILE A 242 9.65 -5.63 -1.88
CA ILE A 242 10.70 -6.52 -1.33
C ILE A 242 10.52 -6.69 0.17
N GLY A 243 10.30 -5.59 0.90
CA GLY A 243 10.00 -5.64 2.34
C GLY A 243 8.83 -6.55 2.67
N HIS A 244 7.72 -6.42 1.94
CA HIS A 244 6.55 -7.29 2.10
C HIS A 244 6.85 -8.76 1.80
N GLN A 245 7.62 -9.07 0.75
CA GLN A 245 8.01 -10.45 0.45
C GLN A 245 8.93 -11.04 1.52
N VAL A 246 9.85 -10.26 2.10
CA VAL A 246 10.72 -10.71 3.20
C VAL A 246 9.90 -11.02 4.45
N VAL A 247 8.98 -10.14 4.83
CA VAL A 247 8.11 -10.34 6.00
C VAL A 247 7.18 -11.53 5.78
N THR A 248 6.57 -11.64 4.60
CA THR A 248 5.71 -12.79 4.25
C THR A 248 6.49 -14.10 4.27
N SER A 249 7.72 -14.11 3.75
CA SER A 249 8.60 -15.28 3.78
C SER A 249 8.87 -15.77 5.21
N LYS A 250 9.14 -14.83 6.14
CA LYS A 250 9.34 -15.13 7.57
C LYS A 250 8.08 -15.69 8.22
N ILE A 251 6.91 -15.14 7.91
CA ILE A 251 5.62 -15.57 8.50
C ILE A 251 5.21 -16.95 8.00
N VAL A 252 5.35 -17.20 6.70
CA VAL A 252 4.95 -18.47 6.05
C VAL A 252 5.99 -19.57 6.29
N GLY A 253 7.24 -19.21 6.58
CA GLY A 253 8.35 -20.16 6.75
C GLY A 253 8.89 -20.70 5.42
N ARG A 254 8.78 -19.92 4.34
CA ARG A 254 9.25 -20.27 2.99
C ARG A 254 9.96 -19.09 2.37
N ASP A 255 11.06 -19.33 1.64
CA ASP A 255 11.80 -18.27 0.95
C ASP A 255 11.13 -17.92 -0.39
N LEU A 256 10.20 -16.94 -0.34
CA LEU A 256 9.44 -16.50 -1.51
C LEU A 256 10.30 -15.73 -2.52
N LEU A 257 11.43 -15.17 -2.06
CA LEU A 257 12.39 -14.47 -2.93
C LEU A 257 13.11 -15.46 -3.86
N LYS A 258 13.20 -16.73 -3.45
CA LYS A 258 13.75 -17.83 -4.25
C LYS A 258 12.68 -18.62 -5.02
N ASP A 259 11.60 -19.05 -4.36
CA ASP A 259 10.47 -19.77 -4.98
C ASP A 259 9.14 -19.23 -4.43
N PRO A 260 8.30 -18.57 -5.25
CA PRO A 260 8.31 -18.53 -6.72
C PRO A 260 9.37 -17.62 -7.35
N GLY A 261 10.05 -16.80 -6.55
CA GLY A 261 11.12 -15.94 -6.99
C GLY A 261 10.71 -14.48 -7.02
N LEU A 262 11.62 -13.60 -6.58
CA LEU A 262 11.35 -12.16 -6.49
C LEU A 262 10.89 -11.57 -7.84
N HIS A 263 11.53 -11.98 -8.94
CA HIS A 263 11.17 -11.58 -10.30
C HIS A 263 9.70 -11.82 -10.65
N ARG A 264 9.10 -12.95 -10.23
CA ARG A 264 7.67 -13.22 -10.49
C ARG A 264 6.78 -12.31 -9.68
N SER A 265 7.11 -12.10 -8.40
CA SER A 265 6.32 -11.26 -7.53
C SER A 265 6.37 -9.79 -7.98
N ILE A 266 7.55 -9.24 -8.32
CA ILE A 266 7.69 -7.87 -8.81
C ILE A 266 7.01 -7.72 -10.18
N PHE A 267 7.14 -8.71 -11.07
CA PHE A 267 6.44 -8.69 -12.35
C PHE A 267 4.92 -8.68 -12.13
N GLY A 268 4.39 -9.56 -11.27
CA GLY A 268 2.94 -9.63 -11.02
C GLY A 268 2.37 -8.33 -10.46
N ASP A 269 3.09 -7.69 -9.55
CA ASP A 269 2.66 -6.42 -8.95
C ASP A 269 2.72 -5.25 -9.95
N ASN A 270 3.82 -5.11 -10.68
CA ASN A 270 3.99 -4.03 -11.65
C ASN A 270 3.16 -4.23 -12.91
N PHE A 271 2.93 -5.48 -13.32
CA PHE A 271 2.02 -5.80 -14.42
C PHE A 271 0.58 -5.49 -14.04
N SER A 272 0.18 -5.78 -12.80
CA SER A 272 -1.10 -5.32 -12.24
C SER A 272 -1.20 -3.79 -12.28
N THR A 273 -0.20 -3.06 -11.79
CA THR A 273 -0.15 -1.59 -11.88
C THR A 273 -0.28 -1.07 -13.32
N MET A 274 0.39 -1.70 -14.28
CA MET A 274 0.28 -1.34 -15.69
C MET A 274 -1.15 -1.51 -16.22
N VAL A 275 -1.77 -2.66 -15.92
CA VAL A 275 -3.17 -2.93 -16.30
C VAL A 275 -4.13 -1.97 -15.59
N SER A 276 -3.91 -1.68 -14.30
CA SER A 276 -4.67 -0.67 -13.56
C SER A 276 -4.69 0.68 -14.28
N GLY A 277 -3.51 1.17 -14.68
CA GLY A 277 -3.39 2.44 -15.40
C GLY A 277 -4.09 2.42 -16.76
N LEU A 278 -4.11 1.27 -17.47
CA LEU A 278 -4.79 1.14 -18.77
C LEU A 278 -6.31 1.21 -18.66
N ILE A 279 -6.87 0.81 -17.52
CA ILE A 279 -8.32 0.66 -17.34
C ILE A 279 -8.96 1.76 -16.46
N GLY A 280 -8.17 2.66 -15.91
CA GLY A 280 -8.66 3.78 -15.08
C GLY A 280 -8.60 3.53 -13.58
N SER A 281 -7.87 2.50 -13.15
CA SER A 281 -7.65 2.20 -11.74
C SER A 281 -6.32 2.79 -11.23
N VAL A 282 -6.05 2.57 -9.95
CA VAL A 282 -4.85 3.08 -9.27
C VAL A 282 -3.74 2.01 -9.25
N PRO A 283 -2.47 2.43 -9.11
CA PRO A 283 -1.36 1.49 -8.95
C PRO A 283 -1.56 0.55 -7.78
N THR A 284 -1.12 -0.69 -7.96
CA THR A 284 -1.22 -1.72 -6.94
C THR A 284 0.11 -1.95 -6.23
N THR A 285 0.03 -2.46 -5.00
CA THR A 285 1.14 -3.03 -4.24
C THR A 285 0.62 -4.19 -3.39
N THR A 286 1.51 -5.05 -2.91
CA THR A 286 1.17 -6.08 -1.93
C THR A 286 0.79 -5.44 -0.59
N TYR A 287 -0.25 -5.91 0.09
CA TYR A 287 -0.76 -5.27 1.30
C TYR A 287 -0.21 -5.84 2.61
N GLY A 288 0.40 -4.96 3.42
CA GLY A 288 0.87 -5.25 4.77
C GLY A 288 -0.24 -5.67 5.73
N GLU A 289 -1.45 -5.15 5.55
CA GLU A 289 -2.63 -5.49 6.33
C GLU A 289 -2.97 -6.98 6.19
N ASN A 290 -2.98 -7.49 4.96
CA ASN A 290 -3.23 -8.92 4.70
C ASN A 290 -2.10 -9.81 5.22
N ILE A 291 -0.86 -9.32 5.20
CA ILE A 291 0.27 -9.99 5.84
C ILE A 291 0.06 -10.07 7.35
N GLY A 292 -0.44 -9.00 7.98
CA GLY A 292 -0.84 -8.99 9.39
C GLY A 292 -1.95 -9.98 9.70
N VAL A 293 -2.99 -10.06 8.87
CA VAL A 293 -4.06 -11.06 8.98
C VAL A 293 -3.49 -12.48 8.98
N MET A 294 -2.62 -12.78 8.02
CA MET A 294 -1.96 -14.09 7.93
C MET A 294 -1.11 -14.37 9.18
N ALA A 295 -0.37 -13.37 9.69
CA ALA A 295 0.48 -13.52 10.86
C ALA A 295 -0.32 -13.93 12.11
N VAL A 296 -1.53 -13.38 12.28
CA VAL A 296 -2.42 -13.64 13.41
C VAL A 296 -3.20 -14.95 13.23
N THR A 297 -3.81 -15.13 12.05
CA THR A 297 -4.74 -16.24 11.80
C THR A 297 -4.05 -17.57 11.50
N LYS A 298 -2.78 -17.53 11.09
CA LYS A 298 -2.01 -18.70 10.62
C LYS A 298 -2.66 -19.41 9.42
N VAL A 299 -3.42 -18.67 8.62
CA VAL A 299 -3.99 -19.13 7.36
C VAL A 299 -3.24 -18.47 6.22
N TYR A 300 -2.48 -19.26 5.47
CA TYR A 300 -1.63 -18.79 4.36
C TYR A 300 -2.15 -19.23 2.99
N SER A 301 -3.29 -19.92 2.94
CA SER A 301 -3.85 -20.51 1.72
C SER A 301 -4.09 -19.46 0.63
N VAL A 302 -3.49 -19.68 -0.55
CA VAL A 302 -3.72 -18.83 -1.72
C VAL A 302 -5.15 -18.96 -2.24
N GLN A 303 -5.82 -20.08 -1.99
CA GLN A 303 -7.22 -20.27 -2.34
C GLN A 303 -8.12 -19.26 -1.60
N VAL A 304 -7.83 -18.98 -0.33
CA VAL A 304 -8.56 -18.00 0.49
C VAL A 304 -8.39 -16.60 -0.08
N ILE A 305 -7.16 -16.24 -0.47
CA ILE A 305 -6.84 -14.93 -1.07
C ILE A 305 -7.52 -14.79 -2.44
N ALA A 306 -7.50 -15.84 -3.26
CA ALA A 306 -8.22 -15.86 -4.54
C ALA A 306 -9.74 -15.68 -4.33
N GLY A 307 -10.32 -16.31 -3.31
CA GLY A 307 -11.72 -16.10 -2.94
C GLY A 307 -11.99 -14.63 -2.55
N ALA A 308 -11.10 -14.00 -1.77
CA ALA A 308 -11.22 -12.59 -1.41
C ALA A 308 -11.21 -11.69 -2.66
N ALA A 309 -10.35 -12.02 -3.63
CA ALA A 309 -10.24 -11.31 -4.89
C ALA A 309 -11.52 -11.41 -5.73
N VAL A 310 -12.13 -12.61 -5.81
CA VAL A 310 -13.41 -12.82 -6.48
C VAL A 310 -14.53 -12.04 -5.81
N ILE A 311 -14.58 -12.02 -4.47
CA ILE A 311 -15.60 -11.23 -3.75
C ILE A 311 -15.39 -9.73 -4.01
N SER A 312 -14.14 -9.23 -4.04
CA SER A 312 -13.84 -7.84 -4.40
C SER A 312 -14.33 -7.48 -5.80
N ILE A 313 -14.14 -8.37 -6.78
CA ILE A 313 -14.68 -8.20 -8.14
C ILE A 313 -16.20 -8.13 -8.09
N ILE A 314 -16.88 -9.04 -7.40
CA ILE A 314 -18.35 -9.03 -7.28
C ILE A 314 -18.82 -7.70 -6.64
N CYS A 315 -18.18 -7.27 -5.56
CA CYS A 315 -18.49 -6.01 -4.88
C CYS A 315 -18.32 -4.78 -5.79
N SER A 316 -17.39 -4.81 -6.74
CA SER A 316 -17.19 -3.72 -7.70
C SER A 316 -18.40 -3.48 -8.61
N PHE A 317 -19.23 -4.50 -8.83
CA PHE A 317 -20.44 -4.39 -9.64
C PHE A 317 -21.67 -3.92 -8.84
N ILE A 318 -21.53 -3.71 -7.53
CA ILE A 318 -22.63 -3.28 -6.67
C ILE A 318 -22.64 -1.75 -6.62
N GLY A 319 -23.50 -1.13 -7.43
CA GLY A 319 -23.58 0.34 -7.57
C GLY A 319 -23.84 1.03 -6.24
N LYS A 320 -24.83 0.55 -5.48
CA LYS A 320 -25.13 1.05 -4.13
C LYS A 320 -23.94 0.98 -3.17
N LEU A 321 -23.12 -0.07 -3.24
CA LEU A 321 -21.94 -0.20 -2.39
C LEU A 321 -20.89 0.85 -2.77
N SER A 322 -20.61 1.02 -4.05
CA SER A 322 -19.63 2.01 -4.50
C SER A 322 -20.06 3.45 -4.21
N THR A 323 -21.35 3.77 -4.33
CA THR A 323 -21.90 5.07 -3.93
C THR A 323 -21.87 5.25 -2.42
N LEU A 324 -22.19 4.21 -1.63
CA LEU A 324 -22.09 4.27 -0.17
C LEU A 324 -20.67 4.59 0.29
N ILE A 325 -19.65 3.96 -0.31
CA ILE A 325 -18.24 4.27 -0.02
C ILE A 325 -17.91 5.73 -0.31
N GLN A 326 -18.43 6.30 -1.40
CA GLN A 326 -18.20 7.71 -1.74
C GLN A 326 -18.84 8.69 -0.76
N THR A 327 -19.87 8.27 0.00
CA THR A 327 -20.47 9.11 1.05
C THR A 327 -19.67 9.12 2.36
N ILE A 328 -18.59 8.35 2.47
CA ILE A 328 -17.77 8.32 3.69
C ILE A 328 -17.15 9.72 3.90
N PRO A 329 -17.46 10.41 5.01
CA PRO A 329 -16.97 11.77 5.22
C PRO A 329 -15.47 11.85 5.48
N GLY A 330 -14.88 13.00 5.15
CA GLY A 330 -13.47 13.32 5.42
C GLY A 330 -13.02 12.96 6.84
N PRO A 331 -13.76 13.31 7.91
CA PRO A 331 -13.39 12.96 9.29
C PRO A 331 -13.19 11.46 9.56
N VAL A 332 -13.99 10.59 8.92
CA VAL A 332 -13.83 9.13 9.01
C VAL A 332 -12.56 8.70 8.27
N ILE A 333 -12.37 9.20 7.05
CA ILE A 333 -11.17 8.95 6.25
C ILE A 333 -9.91 9.41 6.99
N GLY A 334 -9.94 10.59 7.60
CA GLY A 334 -8.85 11.14 8.40
C GLY A 334 -8.51 10.25 9.59
N GLY A 335 -9.51 9.77 10.34
CA GLY A 335 -9.30 8.87 11.48
C GLY A 335 -8.65 7.53 11.10
N ILE A 336 -9.11 6.92 10.01
CA ILE A 336 -8.52 5.66 9.49
C ILE A 336 -7.10 5.90 8.96
N SER A 337 -6.93 6.95 8.16
CA SER A 337 -5.64 7.31 7.56
C SER A 337 -4.60 7.61 8.63
N PHE A 338 -4.99 8.23 9.74
CA PHE A 338 -4.09 8.56 10.85
C PHE A 338 -3.42 7.30 11.41
N LEU A 339 -4.19 6.22 11.63
CA LEU A 339 -3.64 4.94 12.06
C LEU A 339 -2.89 4.23 10.93
N LEU A 340 -3.47 4.15 9.73
CA LEU A 340 -2.86 3.44 8.58
C LEU A 340 -1.50 4.01 8.22
N TYR A 341 -1.38 5.33 8.09
CA TYR A 341 -0.11 5.99 7.75
C TYR A 341 0.92 5.79 8.87
N GLY A 342 0.49 5.85 10.14
CA GLY A 342 1.35 5.48 11.27
C GLY A 342 1.83 4.03 11.20
N MET A 343 0.94 3.08 10.86
CA MET A 343 1.29 1.67 10.71
C MET A 343 2.27 1.41 9.57
N ILE A 344 2.14 2.12 8.43
CA ILE A 344 3.11 2.08 7.33
C ILE A 344 4.48 2.59 7.82
N GLY A 345 4.49 3.72 8.52
CA GLY A 345 5.69 4.26 9.18
C GLY A 345 6.39 3.22 10.07
N THR A 346 5.63 2.60 10.97
CA THR A 346 6.16 1.56 11.87
C THR A 346 6.56 0.27 11.16
N SER A 347 5.98 -0.04 9.98
CA SER A 347 6.39 -1.19 9.17
C SER A 347 7.78 -1.00 8.58
N GLY A 348 8.12 0.22 8.16
CA GLY A 348 9.49 0.58 7.80
C GLY A 348 10.46 0.43 8.97
N LEU A 349 10.05 0.82 10.19
CA LEU A 349 10.84 0.59 11.40
C LEU A 349 10.99 -0.91 11.72
N ARG A 350 9.95 -1.72 11.49
CA ARG A 350 10.02 -3.17 11.66
C ARG A 350 11.07 -3.79 10.73
N ILE A 351 11.23 -3.31 9.50
CA ILE A 351 12.31 -3.79 8.59
C ILE A 351 13.68 -3.60 9.24
N LEU A 352 13.92 -2.46 9.90
CA LEU A 352 15.17 -2.18 10.60
C LEU A 352 15.41 -3.16 11.76
N VAL A 353 14.38 -3.40 12.56
CA VAL A 353 14.43 -4.30 13.73
C VAL A 353 14.58 -5.76 13.31
N ASP A 354 13.72 -6.25 12.41
CA ASP A 354 13.67 -7.64 11.96
C ASP A 354 14.90 -8.05 11.14
N SER A 355 15.56 -7.09 10.50
CA SER A 355 16.84 -7.28 9.80
C SER A 355 18.04 -7.11 10.72
N LYS A 356 17.81 -6.77 12.00
CA LYS A 356 18.85 -6.54 13.02
C LYS A 356 19.90 -5.54 12.55
N VAL A 357 19.44 -4.40 12.03
CA VAL A 357 20.34 -3.33 11.60
C VAL A 357 21.16 -2.84 12.79
N ASP A 358 22.48 -3.01 12.70
CA ASP A 358 23.42 -2.59 13.73
C ASP A 358 23.74 -1.10 13.58
N TYR A 359 23.14 -0.26 14.43
CA TYR A 359 23.40 1.17 14.49
C TYR A 359 24.67 1.55 15.26
N GLY A 360 25.38 0.58 15.86
CA GLY A 360 26.76 0.79 16.30
C GLY A 360 27.72 1.03 15.14
N LYS A 361 27.32 0.64 13.92
CA LYS A 361 28.04 0.98 12.69
C LYS A 361 27.60 2.36 12.20
N ASN A 362 28.52 3.32 12.23
CA ASN A 362 28.31 4.70 11.77
C ASN A 362 27.70 4.78 10.37
N ARG A 363 28.07 3.85 9.47
CA ARG A 363 27.49 3.74 8.12
C ARG A 363 25.98 3.59 8.13
N ASN A 364 25.46 2.65 8.93
CA ASN A 364 24.02 2.39 9.00
C ASN A 364 23.29 3.60 9.61
N GLN A 365 23.86 4.18 10.66
CA GLN A 365 23.30 5.37 11.31
C GLN A 365 23.26 6.57 10.36
N ALA A 366 24.36 6.86 9.66
CA ALA A 366 24.43 7.94 8.69
C ALA A 366 23.43 7.74 7.55
N LEU A 367 23.32 6.52 7.00
CA LEU A 367 22.40 6.20 5.93
C LEU A 367 20.95 6.44 6.34
N THR A 368 20.52 5.88 7.47
CA THR A 368 19.17 6.06 7.98
C THR A 368 18.87 7.53 8.30
N ALA A 369 19.78 8.22 8.98
CA ALA A 369 19.58 9.62 9.38
C ALA A 369 19.41 10.54 8.16
N VAL A 370 20.28 10.41 7.15
CA VAL A 370 20.21 11.27 5.94
C VAL A 370 18.92 11.01 5.17
N ILE A 371 18.47 9.75 5.05
CA ILE A 371 17.21 9.44 4.35
C ILE A 371 16.02 10.08 5.07
N PHE A 372 15.89 9.92 6.39
CA PHE A 372 14.79 10.54 7.14
C PHE A 372 14.78 12.07 7.02
N VAL A 373 15.93 12.71 7.22
CA VAL A 373 16.02 14.18 7.12
C VAL A 373 15.73 14.66 5.70
N THR A 374 16.23 13.97 4.68
CA THR A 374 15.94 14.32 3.28
C THR A 374 14.44 14.24 2.98
N GLY A 375 13.77 13.18 3.44
CA GLY A 375 12.33 13.00 3.18
C GLY A 375 11.43 13.98 3.93
N LEU A 376 11.76 14.30 5.19
CA LEU A 376 10.90 15.12 6.06
C LEU A 376 11.21 16.62 6.03
N SER A 377 12.36 17.02 5.48
CA SER A 377 12.80 18.43 5.46
C SER A 377 12.06 19.32 4.46
N GLY A 378 11.30 18.74 3.52
CA GLY A 378 10.66 19.50 2.44
C GLY A 378 11.62 20.00 1.35
N ILE A 379 12.86 19.49 1.31
CA ILE A 379 13.84 19.82 0.26
C ILE A 379 13.29 19.42 -1.11
N LYS A 380 13.58 20.26 -2.09
CA LYS A 380 13.21 20.06 -3.50
C LYS A 380 14.46 20.20 -4.36
N VAL A 381 14.77 19.16 -5.12
CA VAL A 381 15.88 19.18 -6.09
C VAL A 381 15.29 19.09 -7.49
N ASN A 382 15.58 20.09 -8.31
CA ASN A 382 15.10 20.16 -9.68
C ASN A 382 16.18 19.62 -10.62
N PHE A 383 15.83 18.60 -11.40
CA PHE A 383 16.63 18.07 -12.50
C PHE A 383 15.89 18.37 -13.81
N GLY A 384 16.20 19.52 -14.41
CA GLY A 384 15.41 20.04 -15.54
C GLY A 384 13.96 20.25 -15.13
N ASN A 385 13.02 19.61 -15.84
CA ASN A 385 11.58 19.69 -15.54
C ASN A 385 11.11 18.72 -14.45
N VAL A 386 11.99 17.87 -13.91
CA VAL A 386 11.65 16.87 -12.90
C VAL A 386 12.02 17.40 -11.52
N GLN A 387 11.04 17.52 -10.63
CA GLN A 387 11.25 17.90 -9.24
C GLN A 387 11.21 16.64 -8.36
N LEU A 388 12.34 16.34 -7.71
CA LEU A 388 12.41 15.29 -6.70
C LEU A 388 12.25 15.91 -5.32
N THR A 389 11.36 15.34 -4.52
CA THR A 389 11.09 15.77 -3.15
C THR A 389 10.60 14.59 -2.31
N GLY A 390 10.48 14.79 -1.00
CA GLY A 390 9.93 13.80 -0.07
C GLY A 390 10.64 12.45 -0.12
N MET A 391 9.85 11.39 0.03
CA MET A 391 10.28 9.99 -0.02
C MET A 391 11.04 9.61 -1.30
N VAL A 392 10.69 10.23 -2.44
CA VAL A 392 11.36 9.95 -3.72
C VAL A 392 12.80 10.44 -3.69
N LEU A 393 13.02 11.70 -3.29
CA LEU A 393 14.36 12.26 -3.16
C LEU A 393 15.17 11.48 -2.12
N ALA A 394 14.55 11.16 -0.99
CA ALA A 394 15.16 10.37 0.07
C ALA A 394 15.61 8.99 -0.41
N CYS A 395 14.81 8.31 -1.25
CA CYS A 395 15.17 7.04 -1.86
C CYS A 395 16.38 7.18 -2.79
N VAL A 396 16.40 8.19 -3.67
CA VAL A 396 17.53 8.44 -4.58
C VAL A 396 18.81 8.73 -3.80
N VAL A 397 18.75 9.59 -2.78
CA VAL A 397 19.90 9.89 -1.91
C VAL A 397 20.37 8.64 -1.18
N GLY A 398 19.45 7.83 -0.64
CA GLY A 398 19.77 6.56 0.00
C GLY A 398 20.47 5.58 -0.93
N MET A 399 20.03 5.46 -2.18
CA MET A 399 20.67 4.61 -3.19
C MET A 399 22.08 5.10 -3.54
N ILE A 400 22.25 6.41 -3.75
CA ILE A 400 23.55 7.01 -4.05
C ILE A 400 24.54 6.76 -2.91
N LEU A 401 24.13 7.03 -1.66
CA LEU A 401 24.97 6.80 -0.49
C LEU A 401 25.34 5.32 -0.32
N SER A 402 24.38 4.42 -0.53
CA SER A 402 24.63 2.97 -0.42
C SER A 402 25.66 2.50 -1.46
N LEU A 403 25.56 3.01 -2.69
CA LEU A 403 26.54 2.73 -3.75
C LEU A 403 27.92 3.31 -3.44
N ILE A 404 27.99 4.53 -2.91
CA ILE A 404 29.26 5.15 -2.50
C ILE A 404 29.92 4.31 -1.40
N PHE A 405 29.17 3.89 -0.38
CA PHE A 405 29.69 3.04 0.68
C PHE A 405 30.19 1.69 0.16
N TYR A 406 29.47 1.09 -0.79
CA TYR A 406 29.92 -0.14 -1.43
C TYR A 406 31.24 0.04 -2.20
N ILE A 407 31.44 1.18 -2.87
CA ILE A 407 32.71 1.52 -3.54
C ILE A 407 33.82 1.71 -2.49
N PHE A 408 33.55 2.41 -1.39
CA PHE A 408 34.54 2.59 -0.31
C PHE A 408 34.93 1.28 0.37
N ASP A 409 34.00 0.34 0.55
CA ASP A 409 34.28 -1.00 1.06
C ASP A 409 35.26 -1.74 0.12
N LYS A 410 35.03 -1.65 -1.21
CA LYS A 410 35.91 -2.23 -2.23
C LYS A 410 37.30 -1.60 -2.23
N MET A 411 37.39 -0.31 -1.93
CA MET A 411 38.64 0.46 -1.86
C MET A 411 39.34 0.37 -0.49
N LYS A 412 38.75 -0.34 0.49
CA LYS A 412 39.23 -0.45 1.88
C LYS A 412 39.40 0.89 2.59
N PHE A 413 38.53 1.86 2.30
CA PHE A 413 38.52 3.18 2.94
C PHE A 413 37.60 3.27 4.16
N THR A 414 36.83 2.22 4.44
CA THR A 414 35.87 2.16 5.54
C THR A 414 36.52 1.70 6.84
N ASN A 415 36.20 2.38 7.95
CA ASN A 415 36.73 2.08 9.29
C ASN A 415 35.91 1.03 10.05
N ASP A 416 34.87 0.49 9.42
CA ASP A 416 33.82 -0.36 9.98
C ASP A 416 33.99 -1.86 9.66
N GLN A 417 35.23 -2.28 9.35
CA GLN A 417 35.63 -3.69 9.24
C GLN A 417 35.91 -4.35 10.59
#